data_AF-A0AAW8FZX8-F1
#
_entry.id   AF-A0AAW8FZX8-F1
#
_cell.length_a   1.000
_cell.length_b   1.000
_cell.length_c   1.000
_cell.angle_alpha   90.00
_cell.angle_beta   90.00
_cell.angle_gamma   90.00
#
_symmetry.space_group_name_H-M   'P 1'
#
loop_
_entity.id
_entity.type
_entity.pdbx_description
1 polymer ?
#
loop_
_entity_poly.entity_id
_entity_poly.type
_entity_poly.pdbx_seq_one_letter_code
_entity_poly.pdbx_strand_id
1 'polypeptide(L)' 'MLFVGAKVYHFALLSQDKVEAQRRVLNMVKAMDEEGFGNCSVIGACEVECPKSISLDNIARLNREYMKAWVNRG' A
#
# COMPACT_ATOMS: atom_id res chain seq x y z
N MET A 1 -0.32 -2.66 -6.65
CA MET A 1 -1.13 -2.13 -5.50
C MET A 1 -1.40 -3.12 -4.35
N LEU A 2 -1.99 -4.31 -4.58
CA LEU A 2 -2.38 -5.25 -3.50
C LEU A 2 -1.22 -5.67 -2.59
N PHE A 3 -0.12 -6.16 -3.19
CA PHE A 3 1.08 -6.57 -2.47
C PHE A 3 1.70 -5.44 -1.63
N VAL A 4 1.79 -4.25 -2.22
CA VAL A 4 2.36 -3.07 -1.55
C VAL A 4 1.49 -2.64 -0.38
N GLY A 5 0.17 -2.67 -0.54
CA GLY A 5 -0.75 -2.41 0.57
C GLY A 5 -0.58 -3.39 1.72
N ALA A 6 -0.38 -4.68 1.43
CA ALA A 6 -0.11 -5.68 2.46
C ALA A 6 1.21 -5.41 3.21
N LYS A 7 2.25 -4.96 2.50
CA LYS A 7 3.52 -4.57 3.12
C LYS A 7 3.38 -3.31 3.98
N VAL A 8 2.65 -2.30 3.51
CA VAL A 8 2.35 -1.09 4.29
C VAL A 8 1.53 -1.44 5.54
N TYR A 9 0.56 -2.35 5.43
CA TYR A 9 -0.17 -2.86 6.60
C TYR A 9 0.75 -3.56 7.60
N HIS A 10 1.55 -4.50 7.12
CA HIS A 10 2.50 -5.23 7.95
C HIS A 10 3.43 -4.28 8.71
N PHE A 11 3.98 -3.29 8.01
CA PHE A 11 4.89 -2.32 8.61
C PHE A 11 4.23 -1.40 9.62
N ALA A 12 2.97 -1.05 9.43
CA ALA A 12 2.27 -0.19 10.39
C ALA A 12 1.96 -0.84 11.74
N LEU A 13 2.19 -2.14 11.87
CA LEU A 13 2.15 -2.83 13.15
C LEU A 13 3.46 -2.68 13.96
N LEU A 14 4.51 -2.12 13.35
CA LEU A 14 5.81 -1.93 13.99
C LEU A 14 5.89 -0.58 14.69
N SER A 15 6.61 -0.53 15.81
CA SER A 15 6.77 0.69 16.61
C SER A 15 7.48 1.82 15.84
N GLN A 16 8.37 1.46 14.90
CA GLN A 16 9.13 2.37 14.04
C GLN A 16 8.27 3.09 13.01
N ASP A 17 7.08 2.58 12.69
CA ASP A 17 6.24 3.15 11.64
C ASP A 17 5.77 4.58 11.96
N LYS A 18 5.60 4.93 13.25
CA LYS A 18 5.07 6.25 13.66
C LYS A 18 5.81 7.44 13.06
N VAL A 19 7.13 7.33 12.87
CA VAL A 19 7.98 8.41 12.34
C VAL A 19 8.19 8.26 10.83
N GLU A 20 8.23 7.02 10.34
CA GLU A 20 8.61 6.75 8.95
C GLU A 20 7.44 6.51 8.00
N ALA A 21 6.22 6.31 8.51
CA ALA A 21 5.05 5.86 7.74
C ALA A 21 4.84 6.66 6.46
N GLN A 22 4.86 7.99 6.57
CA GLN A 22 4.62 8.89 5.45
C GLN A 22 5.69 8.75 4.37
N ARG A 23 6.97 8.85 4.76
CA ARG A 23 8.10 8.67 3.83
C ARG A 23 8.08 7.27 3.21
N ARG A 24 7.79 6.26 4.00
CA ARG A 24 7.75 4.86 3.60
C ARG A 24 6.66 4.61 2.56
N VAL A 25 5.42 5.02 2.83
CA VAL A 25 4.31 4.79 1.88
C VAL A 25 4.56 5.52 0.56
N LEU A 26 5.08 6.75 0.59
CA LEU A 26 5.43 7.50 -0.61
C LEU A 26 6.52 6.80 -1.43
N ASN A 27 7.58 6.32 -0.78
CA ASN A 27 8.68 5.61 -1.45
C ASN A 27 8.24 4.24 -1.98
N MET A 28 7.39 3.52 -1.23
CA MET A 28 6.88 2.22 -1.65
C MET A 28 5.94 2.33 -2.85
N VAL A 29 5.07 3.36 -2.91
CA VAL A 29 4.23 3.62 -4.08
C VAL A 29 5.09 4.03 -5.27
N LYS A 30 6.09 4.90 -5.07
CA LYS A 30 7.03 5.25 -6.13
C LYS A 30 7.73 4.01 -6.72
N ALA A 31 8.27 3.14 -5.88
CA ALA A 31 8.91 1.90 -6.32
C ALA A 31 7.91 0.95 -7.00
N MET A 32 6.67 0.89 -6.52
CA MET A 32 5.60 0.11 -7.15
C MET A 32 5.35 0.55 -8.60
N ASP A 33 5.31 1.86 -8.84
CA ASP A 33 5.10 2.42 -10.17
C ASP A 33 6.32 2.21 -11.08
N GLU A 34 7.54 2.39 -10.56
CA GLU A 34 8.80 2.16 -11.28
C GLU A 34 8.96 0.70 -11.73
N GLU A 35 8.57 -0.25 -10.88
CA GLU A 35 8.59 -1.68 -11.17
C GLU A 35 7.36 -2.17 -11.97
N GLY A 36 6.41 -1.28 -12.27
CA GLY A 36 5.21 -1.61 -13.03
C GLY A 36 4.21 -2.50 -12.29
N PHE A 37 4.26 -2.57 -10.96
CA PHE A 37 3.28 -3.28 -10.12
C PHE A 37 1.95 -2.51 -10.07
N GLY A 38 1.22 -2.49 -11.18
CA GLY A 38 0.01 -1.70 -11.38
C GLY A 38 -1.14 -1.89 -10.37
N ASN A 39 -2.25 -1.23 -10.67
CA ASN A 39 -3.42 -1.21 -9.80
C ASN A 39 -4.31 -2.45 -9.96
N CYS A 40 -5.13 -2.72 -8.96
CA CYS A 40 -6.13 -3.78 -9.05
C CYS A 40 -7.34 -3.31 -9.88
N SER A 41 -7.92 -4.19 -10.68
CA SER A 41 -9.18 -3.94 -11.38
C SER A 41 -10.35 -3.78 -10.42
N VAL A 42 -11.39 -3.04 -10.81
CA VAL A 42 -12.61 -2.85 -10.01
C VAL A 42 -13.38 -4.15 -9.69
N ILE A 43 -13.17 -5.20 -10.48
CA ILE A 43 -13.77 -6.53 -10.25
C ILE A 43 -13.03 -7.37 -9.20
N GLY A 44 -11.96 -6.84 -8.58
CA GLY A 44 -11.23 -7.53 -7.51
C GLY A 44 -10.35 -8.69 -7.96
N ALA A 45 -10.02 -8.81 -9.25
CA ALA A 45 -9.24 -9.93 -9.80
C ALA A 45 -7.91 -10.16 -9.06
N CYS A 46 -7.26 -9.10 -8.56
CA CYS A 46 -5.99 -9.23 -7.84
C CYS A 46 -6.08 -10.06 -6.55
N GLU A 47 -7.23 -10.06 -5.85
CA GLU A 47 -7.42 -10.85 -4.62
C GLU A 47 -7.62 -12.33 -4.96
N VAL A 48 -8.44 -12.61 -5.98
CA VAL A 48 -8.75 -13.97 -6.45
C VAL A 48 -7.50 -14.69 -6.97
N GLU A 49 -6.69 -13.99 -7.77
CA GLU A 49 -5.47 -14.54 -8.36
C GLU A 49 -4.30 -14.60 -7.36
N CYS A 50 -4.42 -13.96 -6.19
CA CYS A 50 -3.32 -13.92 -5.24
C CYS A 50 -3.18 -15.27 -4.51
N PRO A 51 -2.06 -16.01 -4.67
CA PRO A 51 -1.86 -17.29 -4.00
C PRO A 51 -1.64 -17.16 -2.47
N LYS A 52 -1.56 -15.92 -1.97
CA LYS A 52 -1.42 -15.59 -0.56
C LYS A 52 -2.72 -15.08 0.07
N SER A 53 -3.83 -15.09 -0.67
CA SER A 53 -5.15 -14.70 -0.18
C SER A 53 -5.15 -13.34 0.52
N ILE A 54 -4.48 -12.37 -0.10
CA ILE A 54 -4.39 -11.00 0.44
C ILE A 54 -5.71 -10.29 0.15
N SER A 55 -6.40 -9.85 1.21
CA SER A 55 -7.65 -9.07 1.11
C SER A 55 -7.43 -7.70 0.44
N LEU A 56 -8.44 -7.27 -0.34
CA LEU A 56 -8.54 -5.91 -0.90
C LEU A 56 -8.51 -4.80 0.16
N ASP A 57 -8.78 -5.09 1.44
CA ASP A 57 -8.68 -4.11 2.54
C ASP A 57 -7.28 -3.46 2.63
N ASN A 58 -6.26 -4.20 2.21
CA ASN A 58 -4.88 -3.71 2.14
C ASN A 58 -4.73 -2.57 1.13
N ILE A 59 -5.48 -2.60 0.02
CA ILE A 59 -5.51 -1.52 -0.97
C ILE A 59 -6.20 -0.29 -0.36
N ALA A 60 -7.34 -0.49 0.31
CA ALA A 60 -8.05 0.60 0.95
C ALA A 60 -7.17 1.29 2.02
N ARG A 61 -6.40 0.50 2.78
CA ARG A 61 -5.45 1.04 3.77
C ARG A 61 -4.28 1.77 3.12
N LEU A 62 -3.68 1.20 2.06
CA LEU A 62 -2.63 1.85 1.30
C LEU A 62 -3.06 3.24 0.83
N ASN A 63 -4.26 3.33 0.23
CA ASN A 63 -4.80 4.58 -0.29
C ASN A 63 -4.98 5.62 0.82
N ARG A 64 -5.49 5.21 1.99
CA ARG A 64 -5.63 6.10 3.15
C ARG A 64 -4.28 6.64 3.63
N GLU A 65 -3.29 5.77 3.81
CA GLU A 65 -1.95 6.19 4.27
C GLU A 65 -1.24 7.05 3.22
N TYR A 66 -1.37 6.71 1.94
CA TYR A 66 -0.79 7.49 0.84
C TYR A 66 -1.41 8.88 0.75
N MET A 67 -2.74 8.99 0.81
CA MET A 67 -3.44 10.28 0.84
C MET A 67 -3.06 11.10 2.07
N LYS A 68 -2.99 10.48 3.26
CA LYS A 68 -2.53 11.12 4.48
C LYS A 68 -1.10 11.64 4.34
N ALA A 69 -0.21 10.88 3.70
CA ALA A 69 1.17 11.31 3.46
C ALA A 69 1.25 12.48 2.47
N TRP A 70 0.38 12.53 1.47
CA TRP A 70 0.27 13.66 0.54
C TRP A 70 -0.25 14.93 1.20
N VAL A 71 -1.30 14.82 2.01
CA VAL A 71 -1.90 15.98 2.70
C VAL A 71 -0.94 16.57 3.74
N ASN A 72 -0.24 15.73 4.50
CA ASN A 72 0.72 16.19 5.51
C ASN A 72 2.08 16.62 4.92
N ARG A 73 2.24 16.58 3.59
CA ARG A 73 3.48 17.00 2.91
C ARG A 73 3.55 18.52 2.68
N GLY A 74 2.44 19.23 2.89
CA GLY A 74 2.37 20.70 2.94
C GLY A 74 2.40 21.21 4.37
#